data_AF-A0A929JQU7-F1
#
_entry.id   AF-A0A929JQU7-F1
#
_cell.length_a   1.000
_cell.length_b   1.000
_cell.length_c   1.000
_cell.angle_alpha   90.00
_cell.angle_beta   90.00
_cell.angle_gamma   90.00
#
_symmetry.space_group_name_H-M   'P 1'
#
loop_
_entity.id
_entity.type
_entity.pdbx_description
1 polymer ?
#
loop_
_entity_poly.entity_id
_entity_poly.type
_entity_poly.pdbx_seq_one_letter_code
_entity_poly.pdbx_strand_id
1 'polypeptide(L)'
;MIAYDLVCAGGHTFEGWFEDLKAFEDQKRRNLIACPMCNDTSIEVVPSTFAIKTSSSLPEESTGTHIPKKVPSTEEITHFLEKNFEDVGPDFAREALKMHYDVSEKRNIRGTSSKVEEETLEKEGIKFF
;
A
#
# COMPACT_ATOMS: atom_id res chain seq x y z
N MET A 1 -25.23 -14.71 3.88
CA MET A 1 -24.37 -14.70 5.08
C MET A 1 -23.12 -13.92 4.75
N ILE A 2 -22.85 -12.85 5.51
CA ILE A 2 -21.78 -11.86 5.33
C ILE A 2 -20.95 -11.87 6.61
N ALA A 3 -19.63 -11.95 6.47
CA ALA A 3 -18.70 -11.81 7.58
C ALA A 3 -18.37 -10.34 7.80
N TYR A 4 -18.43 -9.91 9.06
CA TYR A 4 -18.03 -8.58 9.50
C TYR A 4 -16.91 -8.69 10.52
N ASP A 5 -15.88 -7.86 10.36
CA ASP A 5 -14.89 -7.61 11.40
C ASP A 5 -15.51 -6.70 12.47
N LEU A 6 -15.49 -7.15 13.71
CA LEU A 6 -16.13 -6.47 14.85
C LEU A 6 -15.09 -6.12 15.91
N VAL A 7 -15.33 -5.04 16.65
CA VAL A 7 -14.53 -4.61 17.80
C VAL A 7 -15.44 -4.27 18.97
N CYS A 8 -15.06 -4.67 20.20
CA CYS A 8 -15.77 -4.24 21.40
C CYS A 8 -15.16 -2.96 22.01
N ALA A 9 -15.84 -2.35 22.99
CA ALA A 9 -15.32 -1.16 23.70
C ALA A 9 -13.96 -1.40 24.39
N GLY A 10 -13.61 -2.65 24.69
CA GLY A 10 -12.30 -3.05 25.22
C GLY A 10 -11.20 -3.23 24.17
N GLY A 11 -11.49 -3.03 22.88
CA GLY A 11 -10.52 -3.14 21.79
C GLY A 11 -10.26 -4.56 21.28
N HIS A 12 -10.99 -5.57 21.76
CA HIS A 12 -10.87 -6.94 21.23
C HIS A 12 -11.57 -7.04 19.87
N THR A 13 -10.85 -7.57 18.88
CA THR A 13 -11.38 -7.83 17.54
C THR A 13 -11.84 -9.28 17.39
N PHE A 14 -12.94 -9.49 16.66
CA PHE A 14 -13.49 -10.82 16.35
C PHE A 14 -14.39 -10.75 15.12
N GLU A 15 -14.71 -11.90 14.54
CA GLU A 15 -15.54 -11.99 13.33
C GLU A 15 -16.99 -12.38 13.69
N GLY A 16 -17.97 -11.72 13.06
CA GLY A 16 -19.39 -12.04 13.20
C GLY A 16 -20.05 -12.33 11.85
N TRP A 17 -20.81 -13.41 11.78
CA TRP A 17 -21.47 -13.85 10.56
C TRP A 17 -22.98 -13.59 10.64
N PHE A 18 -23.49 -12.74 9.76
CA PHE A 18 -24.90 -12.34 9.75
C PHE A 18 -25.53 -12.60 8.38
N GLU A 19 -26.85 -12.71 8.30
CA GLU A 19 -27.53 -12.93 7.02
C GLU A 19 -27.31 -11.74 6.07
N ASP A 20 -27.52 -10.53 6.60
CA ASP A 20 -27.34 -9.22 5.98
C ASP A 20 -27.00 -8.13 7.04
N LEU A 21 -26.86 -6.87 6.60
CA LEU A 21 -26.60 -5.72 7.50
C LEU A 21 -27.75 -5.47 8.48
N LYS A 22 -29.00 -5.69 8.06
CA LYS A 22 -30.18 -5.44 8.89
C LYS A 22 -30.24 -6.43 10.06
N ALA A 23 -29.89 -7.68 9.83
CA ALA A 23 -29.78 -8.70 10.86
C ALA A 23 -28.71 -8.33 11.89
N PHE A 24 -27.56 -7.78 11.47
CA PHE A 24 -26.54 -7.24 12.38
C PHE A 24 -27.09 -6.09 13.23
N GLU A 25 -27.70 -5.07 12.61
CA GLU A 25 -28.23 -3.90 13.33
C GLU A 25 -29.33 -4.28 14.32
N ASP A 26 -30.23 -5.18 13.93
CA ASP A 26 -31.30 -5.68 14.80
C ASP A 26 -30.76 -6.48 15.99
N GLN A 27 -29.74 -7.31 15.79
CA GLN A 27 -29.08 -8.05 16.86
C GLN A 27 -28.26 -7.14 17.78
N LYS A 28 -27.54 -6.15 17.22
CA LYS A 28 -26.81 -5.12 17.97
C LYS A 28 -27.74 -4.30 18.85
N ARG A 29 -28.86 -3.81 18.31
CA ARG A 29 -29.88 -3.04 19.06
C ARG A 29 -30.49 -3.82 20.23
N ARG A 30 -30.54 -5.14 20.10
CA ARG A 30 -31.05 -6.07 21.13
C ARG A 30 -29.96 -6.55 22.10
N ASN A 31 -28.72 -6.07 21.98
CA ASN A 31 -27.56 -6.53 22.76
C ASN A 31 -27.34 -8.05 22.68
N LEU A 32 -27.61 -8.66 21.53
CA LEU A 32 -27.44 -10.10 21.32
C LEU A 32 -26.04 -10.50 20.80
N ILE A 33 -25.20 -9.50 20.53
CA ILE A 33 -23.83 -9.70 20.05
C ILE A 33 -22.91 -9.41 21.23
N ALA A 34 -22.17 -10.42 21.69
CA ALA A 34 -21.24 -10.29 22.80
C ALA A 34 -19.82 -10.59 22.34
N CYS A 35 -18.86 -9.81 22.85
CA CYS A 35 -17.45 -10.07 22.66
C CYS A 35 -17.07 -11.42 23.27
N PRO A 36 -16.44 -12.34 22.53
CA PRO A 36 -16.05 -13.65 23.06
C PRO A 36 -14.94 -13.57 24.13
N MET A 37 -14.25 -12.42 24.23
CA MET A 37 -13.13 -12.23 25.13
C MET A 37 -13.53 -11.63 26.48
N CYS A 38 -14.44 -10.66 26.48
CA CYS A 38 -14.83 -9.92 27.69
C CYS A 38 -16.35 -9.89 27.95
N ASN A 39 -17.15 -10.51 27.09
CA ASN A 39 -18.61 -10.56 27.19
C ASN A 39 -19.31 -9.19 27.15
N ASP A 40 -18.60 -8.15 26.69
CA ASP A 40 -19.15 -6.82 26.44
C ASP A 40 -20.02 -6.81 25.18
N THR A 41 -21.15 -6.09 25.20
CA THR A 41 -22.10 -6.01 24.09
C THR A 41 -22.02 -4.68 23.31
N SER A 42 -21.08 -3.81 23.67
CA SER A 42 -20.82 -2.57 22.94
C SER A 42 -19.92 -2.87 21.74
N ILE A 43 -20.54 -3.30 20.64
CA ILE A 43 -19.86 -3.81 19.45
C ILE A 43 -19.97 -2.83 18.28
N GLU A 44 -18.85 -2.58 17.60
CA GLU A 44 -18.76 -1.77 16.38
C GLU A 44 -18.17 -2.58 15.22
N VAL A 45 -18.55 -2.23 13.98
CA VAL A 45 -17.97 -2.83 12.79
C VAL A 45 -16.67 -2.11 12.48
N VAL A 46 -15.60 -2.87 12.26
CA VAL A 46 -14.34 -2.34 11.78
C VAL A 46 -14.50 -2.05 10.28
N PRO A 47 -14.31 -0.79 9.83
CA PRO A 47 -14.32 -0.48 8.41
C PRO A 47 -13.18 -1.24 7.73
N SER A 48 -13.49 -1.97 6.66
CA SER A 48 -12.46 -2.68 5.91
C SER A 48 -11.45 -1.67 5.35
N THR A 49 -10.20 -1.73 5.80
CA THR A 49 -9.11 -0.90 5.29
C THR A 49 -8.59 -1.45 3.95
N PHE A 50 -9.48 -1.70 3.00
CA PHE A 50 -9.03 -1.74 1.61
C PHE A 50 -8.72 -0.30 1.25
N ALA A 51 -7.43 0.02 1.18
CA ALA A 51 -6.95 1.35 0.86
C ALA A 51 -7.43 1.75 -0.54
N ILE A 52 -8.59 2.40 -0.62
CA ILE A 52 -8.99 3.16 -1.79
C ILE A 52 -8.13 4.42 -1.74
N LYS A 53 -7.09 4.47 -2.59
CA LYS A 53 -6.22 5.65 -2.72
C LYS A 53 -7.03 6.80 -3.31
N THR A 54 -7.78 7.52 -2.49
CA THR A 54 -8.28 8.86 -2.81
C THR A 54 -7.39 9.87 -2.11
N SER A 55 -6.69 10.67 -2.90
CA SER A 55 -5.80 11.74 -2.46
C SER A 55 -6.56 12.83 -1.71
N SER A 56 -6.75 12.67 -0.41
CA SER A 56 -7.25 13.73 0.49
C SER A 56 -6.85 13.39 1.92
N SER A 57 -5.78 14.02 2.37
CA SER A 57 -5.21 13.98 3.71
C SER A 57 -6.12 14.56 4.79
N LEU A 58 -6.16 13.95 5.97
CA LEU A 58 -6.16 14.59 7.31
C LEU A 58 -5.73 13.54 8.38
N PRO A 59 -5.21 13.98 9.55
CA PRO A 59 -4.30 13.19 10.39
C PRO A 59 -4.96 12.56 11.61
N GLU A 60 -4.44 11.41 12.06
CA GLU A 60 -4.65 10.93 13.43
C GLU A 60 -3.34 10.44 14.06
N GLU A 61 -3.07 11.01 15.24
CA GLU A 61 -2.12 10.50 16.23
C GLU A 61 -2.57 9.12 16.71
N SER A 62 -1.63 8.18 16.80
CA SER A 62 -1.80 7.01 17.67
C SER A 62 -0.47 6.63 18.32
N THR A 63 -0.54 6.49 19.64
CA THR A 63 0.51 6.02 20.53
C THR A 63 0.58 4.50 20.44
N GLY A 64 1.76 3.98 20.12
CA GLY A 64 2.04 2.55 20.13
C GLY A 64 3.44 2.28 19.59
N THR A 65 4.31 1.72 20.43
CA THR A 65 5.72 1.44 20.14
C THR A 65 5.87 0.35 19.08
N HIS A 66 5.58 0.68 17.82
CA HIS A 66 6.23 0.08 16.69
C HIS A 66 7.60 0.74 16.58
N ILE A 67 8.69 -0.02 16.41
CA ILE A 67 9.86 0.57 15.74
C ILE A 67 9.33 0.88 14.34
N PRO A 68 9.03 2.14 14.00
CA PRO A 68 8.53 2.42 12.67
C PRO A 68 9.74 2.17 11.78
N LYS A 69 9.69 1.13 10.94
CA LYS A 69 10.41 1.24 9.68
C LYS A 69 9.77 2.44 9.02
N LYS A 70 10.39 3.61 9.18
CA LYS A 70 9.94 4.88 8.62
C LYS A 70 9.77 4.62 7.13
N VAL A 71 8.53 4.35 6.72
CA VAL A 71 8.21 4.21 5.30
C VAL A 71 8.46 5.61 4.75
N PRO A 72 9.41 5.77 3.83
CA PRO A 72 9.72 7.09 3.32
C PRO A 72 8.43 7.68 2.72
N SER A 73 8.17 8.94 3.01
CA SER A 73 7.03 9.63 2.42
C SER A 73 7.18 9.66 0.89
N THR A 74 6.08 9.84 0.17
CA THR A 74 6.13 9.98 -1.29
C THR A 74 7.09 11.12 -1.70
N GLU A 75 7.12 12.20 -0.92
CA GLU A 75 8.04 13.32 -1.13
C GLU A 75 9.51 12.92 -0.94
N GLU A 76 9.82 12.13 0.09
CA GLU A 76 11.17 11.61 0.31
C GLU A 76 11.62 10.67 -0.82
N ILE A 77 10.71 9.85 -1.36
CA ILE A 77 10.97 8.98 -2.52
C ILE A 77 11.21 9.83 -3.78
N THR A 78 10.33 10.77 -4.09
CA THR A 78 10.47 11.63 -5.27
C THR A 78 11.77 12.43 -5.20
N HIS A 79 12.07 13.03 -4.04
CA HIS A 79 13.31 13.76 -3.83
C HIS A 79 14.54 12.86 -4.00
N PHE A 80 14.49 11.63 -3.49
CA PHE A 80 15.56 10.66 -3.68
C PHE A 80 15.75 10.32 -5.17
N LEU A 81 14.66 10.10 -5.91
CA LEU A 81 14.73 9.82 -7.34
C LEU A 81 15.30 11.00 -8.14
N GLU A 82 14.86 12.23 -7.87
CA GLU A 82 15.37 13.43 -8.57
C GLU A 82 16.84 13.71 -8.26
N LYS A 83 17.28 13.42 -7.04
CA LYS A 83 18.66 13.69 -6.62
C LYS A 83 19.64 12.61 -7.07
N ASN A 84 19.20 11.35 -7.12
CA ASN A 84 20.09 10.21 -7.35
C ASN A 84 19.98 9.60 -8.75
N PHE A 85 18.96 9.96 -9.54
CA PHE A 85 18.74 9.43 -10.89
C PHE A 85 18.60 10.57 -11.90
N GLU A 86 19.30 10.43 -13.02
CA GLU A 86 19.15 11.30 -14.17
C GLU A 86 17.95 10.87 -15.02
N ASP A 87 17.04 11.81 -15.30
CA ASP A 87 15.87 11.55 -16.13
C ASP A 87 16.20 11.73 -17.63
N VAL A 88 16.33 10.60 -18.33
CA VAL A 88 16.64 10.55 -19.77
C VAL A 88 15.40 10.39 -20.63
N GLY A 89 14.20 10.36 -20.03
CA GLY A 89 12.92 10.27 -20.73
C GLY A 89 12.88 9.12 -21.75
N PRO A 90 12.49 9.36 -23.02
CA PRO A 90 12.36 8.30 -24.04
C PRO A 90 13.69 7.70 -24.51
N ASP A 91 14.83 8.30 -24.13
CA ASP A 91 16.16 7.82 -24.52
C ASP A 91 16.71 6.73 -23.59
N PHE A 92 15.90 6.23 -22.65
CA PHE A 92 16.32 5.26 -21.63
C PHE A 92 17.05 4.05 -22.20
N ALA A 93 16.45 3.39 -23.19
CA ALA A 93 17.04 2.19 -23.78
C ALA A 93 18.38 2.49 -24.46
N ARG A 94 18.47 3.63 -25.14
CA ARG A 94 19.70 4.07 -25.82
C ARG A 94 20.81 4.38 -24.83
N GLU A 95 20.52 5.09 -23.74
CA GLU A 95 21.52 5.38 -22.69
C GLU A 95 21.93 4.12 -21.92
N ALA A 96 20.99 3.23 -21.61
CA ALA A 96 21.27 1.96 -20.96
C ALA A 96 22.21 1.08 -21.79
N LEU A 97 21.99 1.00 -23.12
CA LEU A 97 22.89 0.30 -24.03
C LEU A 97 24.28 0.95 -24.07
N LYS A 98 24.37 2.27 -24.15
CA LYS A 98 25.66 2.98 -24.12
C LYS A 98 26.44 2.68 -22.83
N MET A 99 25.77 2.62 -21.70
CA MET A 99 26.38 2.27 -20.40
C MET A 99 26.80 0.80 -20.34
N HIS A 100 26.04 -0.10 -20.96
CA HIS A 100 26.37 -1.53 -21.04
C HIS A 100 27.63 -1.79 -21.88
N TYR A 101 27.78 -1.05 -22.97
CA TYR A 101 28.94 -1.12 -23.88
C TYR A 101 30.11 -0.20 -23.49
N ASP A 102 30.08 0.40 -22.29
CA ASP A 102 31.09 1.35 -21.79
C ASP A 102 31.39 2.53 -22.75
N VAL A 103 30.39 2.91 -23.56
CA VAL A 103 30.43 4.10 -24.44
C VAL A 103 30.16 5.38 -23.64
N SER A 104 29.39 5.27 -22.56
CA SER A 104 29.10 6.35 -21.62
C SER A 104 29.37 5.92 -20.18
N GLU A 105 29.58 6.90 -19.29
CA GLU A 105 29.81 6.65 -17.88
C GLU A 105 28.59 5.98 -17.22
N LYS A 106 28.86 4.96 -16.39
CA LYS A 106 27.85 4.26 -15.61
C LYS A 106 27.30 5.17 -14.53
N ARG A 107 26.01 5.46 -14.62
CA ARG A 107 25.27 6.32 -13.70
C ARG A 107 23.84 5.83 -13.54
N ASN A 108 23.14 6.32 -12.53
CA ASN A 108 21.74 5.98 -12.33
C ASN A 108 20.87 6.78 -13.30
N ILE A 109 20.17 6.10 -14.19
CA ILE A 109 19.25 6.72 -15.15
C ILE A 109 17.82 6.23 -14.91
N ARG A 110 16.84 7.08 -15.20
CA ARG A 110 15.42 6.75 -15.24
C ARG A 110 14.80 7.29 -16.53
N GLY A 111 13.74 6.65 -17.01
CA GLY A 111 13.06 7.11 -18.21
C GLY A 111 11.96 6.15 -18.63
N THR A 112 11.55 6.28 -19.89
CA THR A 112 10.51 5.48 -20.51
C THR A 112 11.09 4.68 -21.66
N SER A 113 10.62 3.46 -21.85
CA SER A 113 11.02 2.58 -22.94
C SER A 113 9.78 2.03 -23.63
N SER A 114 9.87 1.75 -24.92
CA SER A 114 8.86 0.97 -25.63
C SER A 114 9.06 -0.53 -25.39
N LYS A 115 8.01 -1.32 -25.61
CA LYS A 115 8.08 -2.78 -25.45
C LYS A 115 9.16 -3.45 -26.31
N VAL A 116 9.39 -2.94 -27.52
CA VAL A 116 10.41 -3.47 -28.44
C VAL A 116 11.82 -3.19 -27.91
N GLU A 117 12.01 -2.02 -27.31
CA GLU A 117 13.27 -1.65 -26.68
C GLU A 117 13.52 -2.45 -25.40
N GLU A 118 12.49 -2.69 -24.58
CA GLU A 118 12.58 -3.56 -23.39
C GLU A 118 13.02 -4.98 -23.76
N GLU A 119 12.41 -5.58 -24.79
CA GLU A 119 12.83 -6.89 -25.31
C GLU A 119 14.30 -6.88 -25.80
N THR A 120 14.78 -5.74 -26.29
CA THR A 120 16.17 -5.59 -26.70
C THR A 120 17.08 -5.53 -25.48
N LEU A 121 16.74 -4.71 -24.48
CA LEU A 121 17.49 -4.62 -23.23
C LEU A 121 17.61 -5.98 -22.52
N GLU A 122 16.54 -6.76 -22.48
CA GLU A 122 16.55 -8.11 -21.89
C GLU A 122 17.48 -9.08 -22.64
N LYS A 123 17.48 -9.05 -23.99
CA LYS A 123 18.37 -9.87 -24.84
C LYS A 123 19.84 -9.51 -24.63
N GLU A 124 20.12 -8.22 -24.44
CA GLU A 124 21.46 -7.70 -24.13
C GLU A 124 21.84 -7.94 -22.65
N GLY A 125 20.95 -8.52 -21.84
CA GLY A 125 21.21 -8.84 -20.43
C GLY A 125 21.17 -7.64 -19.48
N ILE A 126 20.55 -6.54 -19.91
CA ILE A 126 20.40 -5.31 -19.13
C ILE A 126 19.15 -5.42 -18.26
N LYS A 127 19.32 -5.32 -16.93
CA LYS A 127 18.22 -5.37 -15.96
C LYS A 127 17.69 -3.96 -15.66
N PHE A 128 16.37 -3.80 -15.68
CA PHE A 128 15.65 -2.57 -15.33
C PHE A 128 14.41 -2.90 -14.45
N PHE A 129 13.85 -1.90 -13.77
CA PHE A 129 12.75 -2.02 -12.80
C PHE A 129 11.72 -0.92 -12.96
#